data_AF-L0H0Y3-F1
#
_entry.id   AF-L0H0Y3-F1
#
_cell.length_a   1.000
_cell.length_b   1.000
_cell.length_c   1.000
_cell.angle_alpha   90.00
_cell.angle_beta   90.00
_cell.angle_gamma   90.00
#
_symmetry.space_group_name_H-M   'P 1'
#
loop_
_entity.id
_entity.type
_entity.pdbx_description
1 polymer ?
#
loop_
_entity_poly.entity_id
_entity_poly.type
_entity_poly.pdbx_seq_one_letter_code
_entity_poly.pdbx_strand_id
1 'polypeptide(L)'
;MIIQTTLRPGQKGTKALVRKYGDRPVCVRYRYDRETGRRCTTVELIEAETAPKPKSRPAETAPPEPRPQRLGVRVHYWESDLRRQVKEAGGIWRPRHKLWELQYDDVVALGLESRVVATDLADA
;
A
#
# COMPACT_ATOMS: atom_id res chain seq x y z
N MET A 1 -30.13 33.62 17.86
CA MET A 1 -30.46 32.17 17.98
C MET A 1 -29.49 31.42 18.92
N ILE A 2 -30.00 30.75 19.97
CA ILE A 2 -29.20 30.10 21.05
C ILE A 2 -29.43 28.58 21.06
N ILE A 3 -28.39 27.77 21.33
CA ILE A 3 -28.51 26.31 21.50
C ILE A 3 -29.00 26.01 22.92
N GLN A 4 -30.11 25.27 23.04
CA GLN A 4 -30.65 24.84 24.33
C GLN A 4 -30.19 23.43 24.70
N THR A 5 -30.11 22.53 23.72
CA THR A 5 -29.75 21.13 23.98
C THR A 5 -29.03 20.53 22.78
N THR A 6 -27.97 19.79 23.06
CA THR A 6 -27.28 18.94 22.09
C THR A 6 -27.45 17.49 22.51
N LEU A 7 -27.99 16.66 21.62
CA LEU A 7 -28.27 15.26 21.88
C LEU A 7 -27.60 14.37 20.82
N ARG A 8 -27.26 13.16 21.25
CA ARG A 8 -26.88 12.07 20.35
C ARG A 8 -28.13 11.45 19.69
N PRO A 9 -28.01 10.93 18.46
CA PRO A 9 -29.06 10.12 17.84
C PRO A 9 -29.47 8.95 18.76
N GLY A 10 -30.77 8.67 18.84
CA GLY A 10 -31.33 7.58 19.66
C GLY A 10 -31.70 7.96 21.10
N GLN A 11 -31.19 9.08 21.61
CA GLN A 11 -31.60 9.61 22.93
C GLN A 11 -33.09 10.03 22.95
N LYS A 12 -33.64 10.19 24.17
CA LYS A 12 -35.02 10.69 24.35
C LYS A 12 -35.14 12.06 23.66
N GLY A 13 -36.09 12.18 22.74
CA GLY A 13 -36.27 13.38 21.92
C GLY A 13 -35.63 13.31 20.53
N THR A 14 -34.72 12.38 20.22
CA THR A 14 -34.13 12.24 18.87
C THR A 14 -34.61 10.98 18.12
N LYS A 15 -35.45 10.15 18.75
CA LYS A 15 -35.99 8.90 18.15
C LYS A 15 -36.73 9.12 16.83
N ALA A 16 -37.49 10.22 16.69
CA ALA A 16 -38.17 10.54 15.44
C ALA A 16 -37.19 10.86 14.30
N LEU A 17 -36.05 11.47 14.62
CA LEU A 17 -35.00 11.78 13.65
C LEU A 17 -34.26 10.51 13.21
N VAL A 18 -34.03 9.57 14.13
CA VAL A 18 -33.50 8.23 13.78
C VAL A 18 -34.49 7.47 12.89
N ARG A 19 -35.79 7.52 13.17
CA ARG A 19 -36.81 6.92 12.30
C ARG A 19 -36.82 7.56 10.89
N LYS A 20 -36.56 8.86 10.80
CA LYS A 20 -36.57 9.60 9.53
C LYS A 20 -35.30 9.43 8.70
N TYR A 21 -34.14 9.46 9.35
CA TYR A 21 -32.83 9.52 8.70
C TYR A 21 -31.99 8.24 8.87
N GLY A 22 -32.51 7.25 9.60
CA GLY A 22 -31.78 6.02 9.92
C GLY A 22 -30.64 6.27 10.90
N ASP A 23 -29.51 5.64 10.61
CA ASP A 23 -28.23 5.70 11.32
C ASP A 23 -27.34 6.89 10.92
N ARG A 24 -27.71 7.61 9.86
CA ARG A 24 -26.97 8.76 9.30
C ARG A 24 -26.81 9.99 10.21
N PRO A 25 -27.71 10.31 11.17
CA PRO A 25 -27.49 11.43 12.07
C PRO A 25 -26.25 11.22 12.94
N VAL A 26 -25.42 12.26 13.08
CA VAL A 26 -24.24 12.26 13.97
C VAL A 26 -24.51 13.08 15.23
N CYS A 27 -25.22 14.20 15.08
CA CYS A 27 -25.48 15.14 16.16
C CYS A 27 -26.79 15.90 15.94
N VAL A 28 -27.59 16.07 16.99
CA VAL A 28 -28.84 16.84 16.96
C VAL A 28 -28.74 18.02 17.91
N ARG A 29 -29.10 19.21 17.44
CA ARG A 29 -29.11 20.44 18.25
C ARG A 29 -30.48 21.11 18.19
N TYR A 30 -31.05 21.36 19.36
CA TYR A 30 -32.27 22.15 19.54
C TYR A 30 -31.89 23.59 19.83
N ARG A 31 -32.41 24.50 19.01
CA ARG A 31 -32.13 25.93 19.09
C ARG A 31 -33.41 26.72 19.28
N TYR A 32 -33.29 27.78 20.05
CA TYR A 32 -34.35 28.76 20.24
C TYR A 32 -33.88 30.11 19.73
N ASP A 33 -34.67 30.70 18.85
CA ASP A 33 -34.44 32.06 18.40
C ASP A 33 -35.28 33.03 19.23
N ARG A 34 -34.60 33.91 19.98
CA ARG A 34 -35.25 34.83 20.92
C ARG A 34 -35.95 35.99 20.20
N GLU A 35 -35.44 36.39 19.05
CA GLU A 35 -35.97 37.51 18.27
C GLU A 35 -37.28 37.12 17.58
N THR A 36 -37.34 35.91 17.01
CA THR A 36 -38.50 35.43 16.25
C THR A 36 -39.41 34.47 17.04
N GLY A 37 -38.98 34.04 18.23
CA GLY A 37 -39.68 33.03 19.04
C GLY A 37 -39.63 31.60 18.46
N ARG A 38 -38.87 31.38 17.37
CA ARG A 38 -38.87 30.11 16.66
C ARG A 38 -38.01 29.05 17.36
N ARG A 39 -38.49 27.81 17.32
CA ARG A 39 -37.71 26.62 17.70
C ARG A 39 -37.21 25.94 16.43
N CYS A 40 -35.92 25.72 16.36
CA CYS A 40 -35.29 25.05 15.23
C CYS A 40 -34.58 23.80 15.71
N THR A 41 -34.77 22.73 14.97
CA THR A 41 -34.02 21.48 15.17
C THR A 41 -33.06 21.36 14.02
N THR A 42 -31.77 21.16 14.31
CA THR A 42 -30.78 20.88 13.26
C THR A 42 -30.12 19.56 13.51
N VAL A 43 -29.86 18.85 12.42
CA VAL A 43 -29.26 17.52 12.42
C VAL A 43 -28.02 17.58 11.54
N GLU A 44 -26.89 17.17 12.08
CA GLU A 44 -25.67 16.90 11.33
C GLU A 44 -25.80 15.48 10.77
N LEU A 45 -25.73 15.34 9.45
CA LEU A 45 -26.03 14.10 8.73
C LEU A 45 -24.81 13.62 7.95
N ILE A 46 -24.64 12.31 7.90
CA ILE A 46 -23.75 11.67 6.93
C ILE A 46 -24.45 11.66 5.57
N GLU A 47 -23.92 12.42 4.61
CA GLU A 47 -24.49 12.47 3.26
C GLU A 47 -24.11 11.23 2.44
N ALA A 48 -22.85 10.82 2.52
CA ALA A 48 -22.33 9.63 1.88
C ALA A 48 -21.29 8.95 2.78
N GLU A 49 -21.33 7.62 2.81
CA GLU A 49 -20.28 6.79 3.36
C GLU A 49 -19.51 6.17 2.21
N THR A 50 -18.19 6.33 2.21
CA THR A 50 -17.31 5.64 1.29
C THR A 50 -16.40 4.79 2.13
N ALA A 51 -16.48 3.47 1.97
CA ALA A 51 -15.45 2.60 2.49
C ALA A 51 -14.11 3.11 1.94
N PRO A 52 -13.07 3.22 2.77
CA PRO A 52 -11.75 3.50 2.24
C PRO A 52 -11.53 2.46 1.14
N LYS A 53 -11.27 2.94 -0.09
CA LYS A 53 -10.75 2.02 -1.11
C LYS A 53 -9.58 1.33 -0.40
N PRO A 54 -9.47 -0.02 -0.46
CA PRO A 54 -8.17 -0.60 -0.15
C PRO A 54 -7.18 0.26 -0.92
N LYS A 55 -6.07 0.66 -0.30
CA LYS A 55 -4.99 1.26 -1.06
C LYS A 55 -4.59 0.18 -2.06
N SER A 56 -5.31 0.10 -3.18
CA SER A 56 -4.82 -0.39 -4.43
C SER A 56 -3.71 0.60 -4.69
N ARG A 57 -2.54 0.25 -4.16
CA ARG A 57 -1.28 0.57 -4.81
C ARG A 57 -1.61 0.43 -6.30
N PRO A 58 -1.44 1.50 -7.09
CA PRO A 58 -1.84 1.49 -8.49
C PRO A 58 -1.43 0.14 -9.08
N ALA A 59 -2.34 -0.51 -9.80
CA ALA A 59 -2.20 -1.87 -10.28
C ALA A 59 -0.81 -2.08 -10.92
N GLU A 60 0.14 -2.46 -10.07
CA GLU A 60 1.54 -2.60 -10.41
C GLU A 60 2.04 -3.67 -9.45
N THR A 61 1.94 -4.88 -9.97
CA THR A 61 2.40 -6.15 -9.41
C THR A 61 1.59 -6.62 -8.20
N ALA A 62 1.26 -7.91 -8.20
CA ALA A 62 1.17 -8.78 -7.03
C ALA A 62 2.23 -8.40 -5.95
N PRO A 63 2.27 -9.00 -4.74
CA PRO A 63 3.58 -9.08 -4.07
C PRO A 63 4.58 -9.48 -5.18
N PRO A 64 5.66 -8.74 -5.47
CA PRO A 64 6.65 -9.30 -6.33
C PRO A 64 6.95 -10.63 -5.64
N GLU A 65 6.57 -11.74 -6.29
CA GLU A 65 7.23 -13.04 -6.08
C GLU A 65 8.66 -12.66 -5.76
N PRO A 66 9.17 -12.94 -4.54
CA PRO A 66 10.41 -12.36 -4.06
C PRO A 66 11.40 -12.50 -5.19
N ARG A 67 11.71 -11.36 -5.85
CA ARG A 67 12.37 -11.44 -7.16
C ARG A 67 13.65 -12.17 -6.85
N PRO A 68 13.86 -13.36 -7.42
CA PRO A 68 14.95 -14.20 -6.97
C PRO A 68 16.23 -13.36 -7.11
N GLN A 69 16.94 -13.22 -6.00
CA GLN A 69 17.99 -12.24 -5.85
C GLN A 69 19.09 -12.60 -6.84
N ARG A 70 19.20 -11.79 -7.90
CA ARG A 70 20.23 -11.99 -8.91
C ARG A 70 21.52 -11.34 -8.45
N LEU A 71 22.61 -12.09 -8.52
CA LEU A 71 23.94 -11.66 -8.11
C LEU A 71 24.87 -11.57 -9.31
N GLY A 72 25.69 -10.52 -9.32
CA GLY A 72 26.77 -10.36 -10.28
C GLY A 72 28.00 -11.17 -9.85
N VAL A 73 28.39 -12.16 -10.65
CA VAL A 73 29.55 -13.02 -10.42
C VAL A 73 30.65 -12.70 -11.43
N ARG A 74 31.89 -12.60 -10.95
CA ARG A 74 33.05 -12.43 -11.81
C ARG A 74 33.57 -13.78 -12.29
N VAL A 75 33.50 -13.98 -13.61
CA VAL A 75 34.10 -15.12 -14.30
C VAL A 75 35.03 -14.59 -15.38
N HIS A 76 36.30 -14.98 -15.32
CA HIS A 76 37.29 -14.54 -16.28
C HIS A 76 37.09 -15.20 -17.64
N TYR A 77 37.58 -14.53 -18.69
CA TYR A 77 37.40 -14.97 -20.07
C TYR A 77 37.97 -16.38 -20.33
N TRP A 78 39.11 -16.72 -19.70
CA TRP A 78 39.81 -17.99 -19.85
C TRP A 78 39.19 -19.15 -19.07
N GLU A 79 38.29 -18.89 -18.12
CA GLU A 79 37.60 -19.92 -17.32
C GLU A 79 36.46 -20.56 -18.15
N SER A 80 36.81 -21.21 -19.25
CA SER A 80 35.87 -21.68 -20.27
C SER A 80 34.85 -22.69 -19.76
N ASP A 81 35.27 -23.62 -18.88
CA ASP A 81 34.38 -24.59 -18.25
C ASP A 81 33.39 -23.92 -17.29
N LEU A 82 33.88 -22.95 -16.49
CA LEU A 82 33.03 -22.19 -15.58
C LEU A 82 32.03 -21.34 -16.36
N ARG A 83 32.44 -20.72 -17.48
CA ARG A 83 31.53 -20.00 -18.38
C ARG A 83 30.45 -20.90 -18.99
N ARG A 84 30.77 -22.17 -19.28
CA ARG A 84 29.78 -23.14 -19.74
C ARG A 84 28.76 -23.43 -18.63
N GLN A 85 29.22 -23.75 -17.43
CA GLN A 85 28.35 -24.01 -16.27
C GLN A 85 27.45 -22.83 -15.93
N VAL A 86 27.99 -21.60 -15.96
CA VAL A 86 27.21 -20.38 -15.74
C VAL A 86 26.14 -20.17 -16.81
N LYS A 87 26.42 -20.47 -18.08
CA LYS A 87 25.41 -20.41 -19.15
C LYS A 87 24.34 -21.47 -18.99
N GLU A 88 24.72 -22.70 -18.62
CA GLU A 88 23.80 -23.82 -18.39
C GLU A 88 22.86 -23.53 -17.21
N ALA A 89 23.35 -22.86 -16.17
CA ALA A 89 22.56 -22.35 -15.05
C ALA A 89 21.71 -21.11 -15.38
N GLY A 90 21.60 -20.72 -16.66
CA GLY A 90 20.79 -19.57 -17.09
C GLY A 90 21.41 -18.20 -16.80
N GLY A 91 22.74 -18.14 -16.61
CA GLY A 91 23.48 -16.92 -16.36
C GLY A 91 23.43 -15.93 -17.53
N ILE A 92 23.20 -14.67 -17.21
CA ILE A 92 23.10 -13.58 -18.19
C ILE A 92 24.40 -12.79 -18.20
N TRP A 93 25.07 -12.69 -19.35
CA TRP A 93 26.23 -11.81 -19.47
C TRP A 93 25.83 -10.33 -19.51
N ARG A 94 26.33 -9.53 -18.56
CA ARG A 94 26.13 -8.07 -18.51
C ARG A 94 27.42 -7.36 -18.96
N PRO A 95 27.55 -6.99 -20.25
CA PRO A 95 28.81 -6.46 -20.79
C PRO A 95 29.22 -5.12 -20.18
N ARG A 96 28.26 -4.27 -19.80
CA ARG A 96 28.53 -2.98 -19.15
C ARG A 96 29.31 -3.13 -17.84
N HIS A 97 29.00 -4.16 -17.06
CA HIS A 97 29.64 -4.43 -15.77
C HIS A 97 30.76 -5.48 -15.86
N LYS A 98 30.88 -6.17 -17.01
CA LYS A 98 31.76 -7.34 -17.20
C LYS A 98 31.51 -8.43 -16.13
N LEU A 99 30.24 -8.67 -15.82
CA LEU A 99 29.78 -9.65 -14.83
C LEU A 99 28.75 -10.60 -15.44
N TRP A 100 28.67 -11.80 -14.88
CA TRP A 100 27.60 -12.74 -15.13
C TRP A 100 26.52 -12.60 -14.05
N GLU A 101 25.26 -12.54 -14.44
CA GLU A 101 24.14 -12.41 -13.52
C GLU A 101 23.45 -13.77 -13.35
N LEU A 102 23.44 -14.30 -12.13
CA LEU A 102 22.89 -15.61 -11.75
C LEU A 102 21.91 -15.46 -10.58
N GLN A 103 21.01 -16.42 -10.40
CA GLN A 103 20.21 -16.48 -9.17
C GLN A 103 21.09 -16.87 -7.99
N TYR A 104 20.74 -16.40 -6.78
CA TYR A 104 21.42 -16.79 -5.56
C TYR A 104 21.59 -18.31 -5.43
N ASP A 105 20.54 -19.08 -5.71
CA ASP A 105 20.56 -20.54 -5.61
C ASP A 105 21.59 -21.18 -6.56
N ASP A 106 21.70 -20.66 -7.79
CA ASP A 106 22.68 -21.12 -8.78
C ASP A 106 24.12 -20.72 -8.39
N VAL A 107 24.29 -19.56 -7.76
CA VAL A 107 25.59 -19.12 -7.23
C VAL A 107 26.08 -20.05 -6.12
N VAL A 108 25.18 -20.45 -5.20
CA VAL A 108 25.49 -21.41 -4.13
C VAL A 108 25.74 -22.80 -4.72
N ALA A 109 24.91 -23.26 -5.65
CA ALA A 109 25.06 -24.57 -6.30
C ALA A 109 26.39 -24.70 -7.07
N LEU A 110 26.88 -23.61 -7.66
CA LEU A 110 28.16 -23.56 -8.37
C LEU A 110 29.35 -23.19 -7.47
N GLY A 111 29.14 -22.91 -6.18
CA GLY A 111 30.19 -22.54 -5.22
C GLY A 111 30.87 -21.20 -5.54
N LEU A 112 30.13 -20.25 -6.10
CA LEU A 112 30.65 -18.98 -6.61
C LEU A 112 30.45 -17.81 -5.64
N GLU A 113 30.08 -18.06 -4.38
CA GLU A 113 29.78 -17.00 -3.41
C GLU A 113 30.97 -16.04 -3.20
N SER A 114 32.19 -16.57 -3.19
CA SER A 114 33.44 -15.79 -3.08
C SER A 114 33.73 -14.87 -4.27
N ARG A 115 33.03 -15.07 -5.39
CA ARG A 115 33.20 -14.34 -6.65
C ARG A 115 32.05 -13.36 -6.92
N VAL A 116 31.09 -13.28 -6.00
CA VAL A 116 30.00 -12.32 -6.03
C VAL A 116 30.55 -10.92 -5.81
N VAL A 117 30.24 -10.01 -6.71
CA VAL A 117 30.55 -8.60 -6.58
C VAL A 117 29.33 -7.92 -5.97
N ALA A 118 29.46 -7.44 -4.74
CA ALA A 118 28.49 -6.55 -4.11
C ALA A 118 28.55 -5.19 -4.81
N THR A 119 27.91 -5.08 -5.97
CA THR A 119 27.68 -3.80 -6.64
C THR A 119 26.19 -3.54 -6.55
N ASP A 120 25.82 -2.42 -5.92
CA ASP A 120 24.53 -1.78 -6.11
C ASP A 120 24.35 -1.59 -7.63
N LEU A 121 23.55 -2.46 -8.26
CA LEU A 121 23.15 -2.32 -9.67
C LEU A 121 22.07 -1.23 -9.81
N ALA A 122 22.14 -0.19 -8.96
CA ALA A 122 21.15 0.85 -8.78
C ALA A 122 21.58 2.22 -9.35
N ASP A 123 22.76 2.32 -9.98
CA ASP A 123 23.16 3.56 -10.66
C ASP A 123 22.77 3.53 -12.15
N ALA A 124 21.66 4.26 -12.38
CA ALA A 124 21.10 4.88 -13.58
C ALA A 124 21.83 4.77 -14.94
#